data_AF-A0A752KHH1-F1
#
_entry.id   AF-A0A752KHH1-F1
#
_cell.length_a   1.000
_cell.length_b   1.000
_cell.length_c   1.000
_cell.angle_alpha   90.00
_cell.angle_beta   90.00
_cell.angle_gamma   90.00
#
_symmetry.space_group_name_H-M   'P 1'
#
loop_
_entity.id
_entity.type
_entity.pdbx_description
1 polymer ?
#
loop_
_entity_poly.entity_id
_entity_poly.type
_entity_poly.pdbx_seq_one_letter_code
_entity_poly.pdbx_strand_id
1 'polypeptide(L)'
;MKRLIIGLAFLVSFNACANFYDGNDLRKWSMALTKSNVGTVLTPSEAADGSMFQGYVAGVYEIGEGSYFCTPDRTRLIQLTDAVTNYINKHPELRNLPASNLTEQALIDSFPCKK
;
A
#
# COMPACT_ATOMS: atom_id res chain seq x y z
N MET A 1 11.05 -22.01 41.54
CA MET A 1 10.04 -21.04 41.02
C MET A 1 10.66 -19.95 40.13
N LYS A 2 11.75 -19.26 40.51
CA LYS A 2 12.38 -18.24 39.65
C LYS A 2 12.86 -18.76 38.27
N ARG A 3 13.34 -20.01 38.19
CA ARG A 3 13.75 -20.64 36.92
C ARG A 3 12.58 -21.01 35.98
N LEU A 4 11.36 -21.20 36.53
CA LEU A 4 10.14 -21.42 35.74
C LEU A 4 9.64 -20.12 35.09
N ILE A 5 9.90 -18.97 35.72
CA ILE A 5 9.51 -17.65 35.20
C ILE A 5 10.34 -17.27 33.96
N ILE A 6 11.63 -17.65 33.93
CA ILE A 6 12.52 -17.35 32.79
C ILE A 6 12.15 -18.19 31.55
N GLY A 7 11.67 -19.42 31.72
CA GLY A 7 11.21 -20.26 30.60
C GLY A 7 9.90 -19.81 29.97
N LEU A 8 9.02 -19.15 30.74
CA LEU A 8 7.71 -18.70 30.26
C LEU A 8 7.81 -17.43 29.40
N ALA A 9 8.86 -16.62 29.56
CA ALA A 9 9.07 -15.39 28.80
C ALA A 9 9.40 -15.62 27.32
N PHE A 10 9.88 -16.80 26.94
CA PHE A 10 10.19 -17.15 25.54
C PHE A 10 8.97 -17.60 24.71
N LEU A 11 7.81 -17.79 25.34
CA LEU A 11 6.60 -18.32 24.66
C LEU A 11 5.62 -17.24 24.19
N VAL A 12 5.92 -15.95 24.38
CA VAL A 12 4.96 -14.85 24.16
C VAL A 12 5.25 -14.00 22.91
N SER A 13 6.15 -14.46 22.03
CA SER A 13 6.37 -13.82 20.72
C SER A 13 5.25 -14.19 19.75
N PHE A 14 4.01 -13.79 20.05
CA PHE A 14 2.96 -13.78 19.04
C PHE A 14 3.39 -12.81 17.94
N ASN A 15 3.33 -13.26 16.69
CA ASN A 15 3.49 -12.39 15.52
C ASN A 15 2.45 -11.28 15.64
N ALA A 16 2.87 -10.10 16.12
CA ALA A 16 2.04 -8.92 16.04
C ALA A 16 1.87 -8.64 14.54
N CYS A 17 0.65 -8.79 14.03
CA CYS A 17 0.28 -8.32 12.70
C CYS A 17 0.28 -6.79 12.71
N ALA A 18 1.46 -6.18 12.84
CA ALA A 18 1.66 -4.74 12.91
C ALA A 18 1.74 -4.19 11.48
N ASN A 19 0.59 -4.16 10.79
CA ASN A 19 0.44 -3.35 9.59
C ASN A 19 -0.18 -2.03 10.01
N PHE A 20 0.51 -0.91 9.74
CA PHE A 20 0.06 0.42 10.15
C PHE A 20 -1.14 0.92 9.35
N TYR A 21 -1.32 0.40 8.13
CA TYR A 21 -2.36 0.84 7.19
C TYR A 21 -2.94 -0.35 6.43
N ASP A 22 -4.21 -0.23 6.05
CA ASP A 22 -4.95 -1.23 5.27
C ASP A 22 -5.46 -0.68 3.92
N GLY A 23 -6.18 -1.50 3.17
CA GLY A 23 -6.78 -1.09 1.90
C GLY A 23 -7.90 -0.05 2.02
N ASN A 24 -8.51 0.14 3.19
CA ASN A 24 -9.46 1.23 3.43
C ASN A 24 -8.72 2.56 3.52
N ASP A 25 -7.53 2.59 4.12
CA ASP A 25 -6.65 3.76 4.11
C ASP A 25 -6.24 4.11 2.67
N LEU A 26 -5.78 3.13 1.89
CA LEU A 26 -5.48 3.35 0.46
C LEU A 26 -6.69 3.88 -0.32
N ARG A 27 -7.88 3.35 -0.04
CA ARG A 27 -9.12 3.83 -0.67
C ARG A 27 -9.40 5.28 -0.32
N LYS A 28 -9.27 5.67 0.96
CA LYS A 28 -9.43 7.07 1.40
C LYS A 28 -8.42 7.98 0.69
N TRP A 29 -7.15 7.60 0.69
CA TRP A 29 -6.07 8.42 0.13
C TRP A 29 -6.15 8.55 -1.39
N SER A 30 -6.46 7.46 -2.11
CA SER A 30 -6.69 7.50 -3.56
C SER A 30 -7.88 8.38 -3.97
N MET A 31 -8.95 8.44 -3.17
CA MET A 31 -10.05 9.38 -3.40
C MET A 31 -9.60 10.82 -3.35
N ALA A 32 -8.77 11.16 -2.36
CA ALA A 32 -8.24 12.50 -2.20
C ALA A 32 -7.32 12.90 -3.36
N LEU A 33 -6.45 11.99 -3.82
CA LEU A 33 -5.65 12.20 -5.03
C LEU A 33 -6.54 12.38 -6.28
N THR A 34 -7.59 11.56 -6.42
CA THR A 34 -8.53 11.66 -7.55
C THR A 34 -9.22 13.03 -7.58
N LYS A 35 -9.68 13.52 -6.43
CA LYS A 35 -10.25 14.87 -6.28
C LYS A 35 -9.24 15.94 -6.72
N SER A 36 -7.97 15.80 -6.30
CA SER A 36 -6.89 16.70 -6.72
C SER A 36 -6.72 16.72 -8.23
N ASN A 37 -6.69 15.54 -8.87
CA ASN A 37 -6.44 15.38 -10.29
C ASN A 37 -7.53 16.01 -11.17
N VAL A 38 -8.77 16.09 -10.68
CA VAL A 38 -9.89 16.75 -11.37
C VAL A 38 -10.08 18.22 -10.96
N GLY A 39 -9.14 18.80 -10.20
CA GLY A 39 -9.16 20.21 -9.82
C GLY A 39 -10.21 20.56 -8.75
N THR A 40 -10.70 19.59 -7.99
CA THR A 40 -11.59 19.85 -6.86
C THR A 40 -10.82 20.54 -5.73
N VAL A 41 -11.42 21.56 -5.11
CA VAL A 41 -10.84 22.20 -3.92
C VAL A 41 -10.72 21.18 -2.79
N LEU A 42 -9.50 21.00 -2.28
CA LEU A 42 -9.18 20.08 -1.21
C LEU A 42 -9.14 20.79 0.14
N THR A 43 -9.58 20.10 1.18
CA THR A 43 -9.19 20.44 2.56
C THR A 43 -7.71 20.13 2.79
N PRO A 44 -7.06 20.73 3.81
CA PRO A 44 -5.69 20.39 4.17
C PRO A 44 -5.49 18.89 4.45
N SER A 45 -6.48 18.22 5.06
CA SER A 45 -6.42 16.78 5.30
C SER A 45 -6.46 15.98 4.00
N GLU A 46 -7.30 16.36 3.04
CA GLU A 46 -7.37 15.67 1.75
C GLU A 46 -6.10 15.88 0.92
N ALA A 47 -5.50 17.08 0.98
CA ALA A 47 -4.20 17.31 0.36
C ALA A 47 -3.14 16.38 0.96
N ALA A 48 -3.09 16.26 2.30
CA ALA A 48 -2.18 15.35 3.00
C ALA A 48 -2.46 13.88 2.65
N ASP A 49 -3.73 13.47 2.62
CA ASP A 49 -4.14 12.12 2.23
C ASP A 49 -3.70 11.80 0.79
N GLY A 50 -3.89 12.72 -0.16
CA GLY A 50 -3.44 12.55 -1.55
C GLY A 50 -1.92 12.40 -1.67
N SER A 51 -1.15 13.23 -0.95
CA SER A 51 0.30 13.12 -0.88
C SER A 51 0.76 11.82 -0.21
N MET A 52 0.05 11.37 0.84
CA MET A 52 0.31 10.10 1.50
C MET A 52 0.14 8.93 0.53
N PHE A 53 -0.91 8.94 -0.30
CA PHE A 53 -1.10 7.91 -1.33
C PHE A 53 0.10 7.84 -2.29
N GLN A 54 0.51 8.99 -2.82
CA GLN A 54 1.62 9.09 -3.75
C GLN A 54 2.93 8.57 -3.13
N GLY A 55 3.24 9.01 -1.90
CA GLY A 55 4.45 8.56 -1.19
C GLY A 55 4.42 7.07 -0.85
N TYR A 56 3.27 6.55 -0.42
CA TYR A 56 3.12 5.14 -0.08
C TYR A 56 3.34 4.24 -1.30
N VAL A 57 2.69 4.58 -2.43
CA VAL A 57 2.86 3.84 -3.68
C VAL A 57 4.29 3.91 -4.18
N ALA A 58 4.94 5.08 -4.11
CA ALA A 58 6.34 5.23 -4.48
C ALA A 58 7.27 4.35 -3.62
N GLY A 59 7.06 4.30 -2.30
CA GLY A 59 7.86 3.47 -1.41
C GLY A 59 7.73 1.98 -1.69
N VAL A 60 6.51 1.48 -1.92
CA VAL A 60 6.31 0.06 -2.30
C VAL A 60 6.92 -0.22 -3.67
N TYR A 61 6.78 0.70 -4.62
CA TYR A 61 7.39 0.60 -5.94
C TYR A 61 8.92 0.45 -5.86
N GLU A 62 9.60 1.31 -5.12
CA GLU A 62 11.07 1.29 -5.00
C GLU A 62 11.62 -0.01 -4.37
N ILE A 63 10.83 -0.67 -3.53
CA ILE A 63 11.22 -1.94 -2.90
C ILE A 63 11.02 -3.13 -3.85
N GLY A 64 9.95 -3.12 -4.65
CA GLY A 64 9.54 -4.28 -5.44
C GLY A 64 9.96 -4.28 -6.92
N GLU A 65 10.29 -3.11 -7.48
CA GLU A 65 10.61 -2.98 -8.91
C GLU A 65 11.81 -3.83 -9.31
N GLY A 66 11.67 -4.55 -10.43
CA GLY A 66 12.68 -5.46 -10.97
C GLY A 66 12.74 -6.84 -10.29
N SER A 67 11.98 -7.06 -9.21
CA SER A 67 11.90 -8.35 -8.52
C SER A 67 10.48 -8.93 -8.55
N TYR A 68 9.49 -8.17 -8.06
CA TYR A 68 8.10 -8.61 -7.98
C TYR A 68 7.28 -8.16 -9.18
N PHE A 69 7.54 -6.95 -9.67
CA PHE A 69 6.93 -6.35 -10.86
C PHE A 69 8.01 -5.59 -11.66
N CYS A 70 7.74 -5.36 -12.94
CA CYS A 70 8.69 -4.76 -13.87
C CYS A 70 7.96 -3.75 -14.75
N THR A 71 8.12 -2.47 -14.41
CA THR A 71 7.48 -1.39 -15.15
C THR A 71 8.20 -1.10 -16.47
N PRO A 72 7.48 -0.62 -17.50
CA PRO A 72 8.12 -0.11 -18.71
C PRO A 72 9.03 1.08 -18.41
N ASP A 73 10.05 1.28 -19.27
CA ASP A 73 10.91 2.45 -19.21
C ASP A 73 10.11 3.75 -19.11
N ARG A 74 10.51 4.63 -18.18
CA ARG A 74 9.90 5.95 -17.95
C ARG A 74 8.47 5.91 -17.41
N THR A 75 8.06 4.82 -16.77
CA THR A 75 6.81 4.78 -16.00
C THR A 75 6.81 5.89 -14.94
N ARG A 76 5.72 6.65 -14.88
CA ARG A 76 5.56 7.78 -13.95
C ARG A 76 4.74 7.39 -12.74
N LEU A 77 4.96 8.07 -11.62
CA LEU A 77 4.20 7.85 -10.38
C LEU A 77 2.69 7.88 -10.58
N ILE A 78 2.17 8.75 -11.45
CA ILE A 78 0.73 8.81 -11.76
C ILE A 78 0.19 7.47 -12.28
N GLN A 79 0.94 6.78 -13.14
CA GLN A 79 0.53 5.48 -13.69
C GLN A 79 0.53 4.39 -12.61
N LEU A 80 1.48 4.45 -11.68
CA LEU A 80 1.53 3.55 -10.52
C LEU A 80 0.33 3.78 -9.60
N THR A 81 0.04 5.05 -9.27
CA THR A 81 -1.12 5.38 -8.44
C THR A 81 -2.45 5.05 -9.12
N ASP A 82 -2.53 5.15 -10.44
CA ASP A 82 -3.71 4.74 -11.21
C ASP A 82 -3.91 3.22 -11.15
N ALA A 83 -2.85 2.43 -11.30
CA ALA A 83 -2.88 0.98 -11.16
C ALA A 83 -3.39 0.55 -9.78
N VAL A 84 -2.80 1.11 -8.72
CA VAL A 84 -3.20 0.82 -7.33
C VAL A 84 -4.64 1.25 -7.06
N THR A 85 -5.05 2.43 -7.52
CA THR A 85 -6.44 2.92 -7.40
C THR A 85 -7.43 1.97 -8.09
N ASN A 86 -7.09 1.50 -9.29
CA ASN A 86 -7.93 0.57 -10.03
C ASN A 86 -8.08 -0.77 -9.31
N TYR A 87 -6.99 -1.31 -8.76
CA TYR A 87 -7.00 -2.56 -8.03
C TYR A 87 -7.89 -2.48 -6.77
N ILE A 88 -7.65 -1.50 -5.89
CA ILE A 88 -8.44 -1.37 -4.65
C ILE A 88 -9.92 -1.04 -4.92
N ASN A 89 -10.25 -0.42 -6.05
CA ASN A 89 -11.64 -0.19 -6.47
C ASN A 89 -12.34 -1.47 -6.93
N LYS A 90 -11.61 -2.35 -7.62
CA LYS A 90 -12.13 -3.64 -8.11
C LYS A 90 -12.23 -4.72 -7.02
N HIS A 91 -11.45 -4.59 -5.95
CA HIS A 91 -11.35 -5.57 -4.86
C HIS A 91 -11.76 -5.00 -3.49
N PRO A 92 -13.00 -4.53 -3.30
CA PRO A 92 -13.45 -4.03 -2.00
C PRO A 92 -13.36 -5.08 -0.88
N GLU A 93 -13.52 -6.36 -1.21
CA GLU A 93 -13.44 -7.51 -0.29
C GLU A 93 -12.05 -7.71 0.33
N LEU A 94 -11.01 -7.16 -0.29
CA LEU A 94 -9.62 -7.30 0.17
C LEU A 94 -9.13 -6.09 0.97
N ARG A 95 -9.95 -5.04 1.15
CA ARG A 95 -9.48 -3.78 1.77
C ARG A 95 -9.14 -3.88 3.26
N ASN A 96 -9.50 -4.98 3.90
CA ASN A 96 -9.06 -5.30 5.27
C ASN A 96 -7.62 -5.85 5.32
N LEU A 97 -7.00 -6.13 4.16
CA LEU A 97 -5.62 -6.59 4.09
C LEU A 97 -4.64 -5.41 4.16
N PRO A 98 -3.35 -5.68 4.47
CA PRO A 98 -2.33 -4.65 4.56
C PRO A 98 -2.20 -3.83 3.27
N ALA A 99 -2.05 -2.51 3.42
CA ALA A 99 -1.89 -1.60 2.29
C ALA A 99 -0.69 -1.98 1.40
N SER A 100 0.41 -2.45 1.99
CA SER A 100 1.60 -2.88 1.27
C SER A 100 1.30 -4.05 0.33
N ASN A 101 0.57 -5.05 0.83
CA ASN A 101 0.21 -6.24 0.07
C ASN A 101 -0.69 -5.87 -1.10
N LEU A 102 -1.69 -5.02 -0.88
CA LEU A 102 -2.60 -4.59 -1.95
C LEU A 102 -1.91 -3.72 -2.99
N THR A 103 -0.97 -2.87 -2.56
CA THR A 103 -0.17 -2.04 -3.47
C THR A 103 0.76 -2.90 -4.31
N GLU A 104 1.48 -3.85 -3.70
CA GLU A 104 2.35 -4.79 -4.41
C GLU A 104 1.55 -5.62 -5.42
N GLN A 105 0.44 -6.22 -5.01
CA GLN A 105 -0.40 -7.03 -5.91
C GLN A 105 -0.96 -6.21 -7.07
N ALA A 106 -1.38 -4.97 -6.83
CA ALA A 106 -1.81 -4.08 -7.90
C ALA A 106 -0.71 -3.83 -8.94
N LEU A 107 0.54 -3.69 -8.49
CA LEU A 107 1.69 -3.47 -9.36
C LEU A 107 2.11 -4.75 -10.08
N ILE A 108 2.06 -5.92 -9.42
CA ILE A 108 2.27 -7.24 -10.05
C ILE A 108 1.27 -7.47 -11.18
N ASP A 109 -0.02 -7.24 -10.91
CA ASP A 109 -1.09 -7.44 -11.89
C ASP A 109 -0.99 -6.49 -13.09
N SER A 110 -0.54 -5.25 -12.84
CA SER A 110 -0.46 -4.20 -13.87
C SER A 110 0.84 -4.26 -14.66
N PHE A 111 1.94 -4.71 -14.04
CA PHE A 111 3.29 -4.67 -14.60
C PHE A 111 4.05 -5.98 -14.36
N PRO A 112 3.54 -7.12 -14.85
CA PRO A 112 4.18 -8.41 -14.63
C PRO A 112 5.56 -8.47 -15.28
N CYS A 113 6.55 -9.00 -14.56
CA CYS A 113 7.86 -9.27 -15.12
C CYS A 113 7.79 -10.34 -16.22
N LYS A 114 8.59 -10.14 -17.27
CA LYS A 114 8.80 -11.17 -18.30
C LYS A 114 9.59 -12.32 -17.66
N LYS A 115 9.19 -13.56 -17.96
CA LYS A 115 9.92 -14.77 -17.57
C LYS A 115 11.19 -14.93 -18.41
#